data_AF-T1BRM9-F1
#
_entry.id   AF-T1BRM9-F1
#
_cell.length_a   1.000
_cell.length_b   1.000
_cell.length_c   1.000
_cell.angle_alpha   90.00
_cell.angle_beta   90.00
_cell.angle_gamma   90.00
#
_symmetry.space_group_name_H-M   'P 1'
#
loop_
_entity.id
_entity.type
_entity.pdbx_description
1 polymer ?
#
loop_
_entity_poly.entity_id
_entity_poly.type
_entity_poly.pdbx_seq_one_letter_code
_entity_poly.pdbx_strand_id
1 'polypeptide(L)'
;MLTFTKDVGGFKRGTGLLVIEVRNSNPNGDPDRDSDPRQRPDQKGEISPVSYKRKLRDLVEWKGEVWEALAGDLNLAAARFGILESRGRDRRTIAKQLTGDGHEFKDAY
;
A
#
# COMPACT_ATOMS: atom_id res chain seq x y z
N MET A 1 -1.76 -2.48 19.04
CA MET A 1 -2.28 -1.22 19.61
C MET A 1 -1.71 -0.08 18.78
N LEU A 2 -2.55 0.66 18.05
CA LEU A 2 -2.13 1.87 17.33
C LEU A 2 -2.22 3.04 18.30
N THR A 3 -1.12 3.77 18.48
CA THR A 3 -1.10 4.97 19.32
C THR A 3 -1.04 6.17 18.41
N PHE A 4 -2.08 7.01 18.46
CA PHE A 4 -2.08 8.30 17.79
C PHE A 4 -1.31 9.31 18.64
N THR A 5 -0.43 10.08 18.02
CA THR A 5 0.26 11.19 18.65
C THR A 5 -0.48 12.49 18.37
N LYS A 6 -0.23 13.52 19.20
CA LYS A 6 -0.79 14.89 19.08
C LYS A 6 -0.85 15.35 17.63
N ASP A 7 -1.94 16.03 17.26
CA ASP A 7 -2.08 16.68 15.96
C ASP A 7 -0.93 17.65 15.73
N VAL A 8 -0.14 17.43 14.67
CA VAL A 8 0.88 18.36 14.21
C VAL A 8 0.46 18.84 12.84
N GLY A 9 0.08 20.13 12.73
CA GLY A 9 -0.34 20.74 11.47
C GLY A 9 -1.69 20.26 10.94
N GLY A 10 -2.59 19.79 11.80
CA GLY A 10 -3.93 19.31 11.40
C GLY A 10 -3.99 17.86 10.91
N PHE A 11 -2.90 17.10 11.04
CA PHE A 11 -2.84 15.69 10.67
C PHE A 11 -2.69 14.77 11.88
N LYS A 12 -3.51 13.72 11.91
CA LYS A 12 -3.38 12.62 12.87
C LYS A 12 -2.12 11.81 12.54
N ARG A 13 -1.16 11.78 13.45
CA ARG A 13 0.06 10.96 13.32
C ARG A 13 -0.13 9.64 14.06
N GLY A 14 0.12 8.52 13.38
CA GLY A 14 0.04 7.19 13.99
C GLY A 14 1.37 6.47 13.94
N THR A 15 1.73 5.82 15.04
CA THR A 15 2.82 4.83 15.09
C THR A 15 2.24 3.51 15.58
N GLY A 16 2.70 2.41 15.00
CA GLY A 16 2.24 1.07 15.37
C GLY A 16 3.32 0.02 15.16
N LEU A 17 3.16 -1.10 15.85
CA LEU A 17 3.91 -2.33 15.65
C LEU A 17 2.98 -3.38 15.04
N LEU A 18 3.38 -3.94 13.91
CA LEU A 18 2.71 -5.08 13.30
C LEU A 18 3.59 -6.31 13.51
N VAL A 19 3.01 -7.36 14.08
CA VAL A 19 3.65 -8.67 14.24
C VAL A 19 3.03 -9.62 13.23
N ILE A 20 3.87 -10.26 12.42
CA ILE A 20 3.45 -11.23 11.40
C ILE A 20 4.20 -12.52 11.70
N GLU A 21 3.47 -13.62 11.85
CA GLU A 21 4.04 -14.96 11.89
C GLU A 21 4.02 -15.58 10.50
N VAL A 22 5.12 -16.23 10.12
CA VAL A 22 5.28 -16.88 8.83
C VAL A 22 5.63 -18.34 9.09
N ARG A 23 4.79 -19.27 8.61
CA ARG A 23 5.00 -20.72 8.76
C ARG A 23 5.17 -21.35 7.39
N ASN A 24 6.20 -22.18 7.23
CA ASN A 24 6.48 -22.96 6.02
C ASN A 24 6.36 -22.17 4.71
N SER A 25 6.75 -20.89 4.72
CA SER A 25 6.61 -19.99 3.58
C SER A 25 7.73 -18.96 3.56
N ASN A 26 8.00 -18.43 2.37
CA ASN A 26 8.96 -17.36 2.16
C ASN A 26 8.22 -16.02 2.04
N PRO A 27 8.31 -15.12 3.04
CA PRO A 27 7.54 -13.88 3.02
C PRO A 27 8.15 -12.83 2.08
N ASN A 28 9.44 -12.96 1.77
CA ASN A 28 10.21 -11.99 1.01
C ASN A 28 11.51 -12.63 0.47
N GLY A 29 11.50 -13.01 -0.82
CA GLY A 29 12.67 -13.56 -1.49
C GLY A 29 13.77 -12.51 -1.77
N ASP A 30 15.00 -12.97 -1.79
CA ASP A 30 16.17 -12.19 -2.20
C ASP A 30 16.54 -12.47 -3.66
N PRO A 31 16.43 -11.49 -4.58
CA PRO A 31 16.69 -11.72 -6.01
C PRO A 31 18.14 -12.07 -6.29
N ASP A 32 19.07 -11.69 -5.42
CA ASP A 32 20.50 -12.00 -5.58
C ASP A 32 20.88 -13.39 -5.03
N ARG A 33 19.93 -14.08 -4.39
CA ARG A 33 20.14 -15.40 -3.76
C ARG A 33 19.07 -16.41 -4.17
N ASP A 34 18.74 -16.48 -5.46
CA ASP A 34 17.77 -17.45 -6.00
C ASP A 34 16.42 -17.45 -5.26
N SER A 35 15.99 -16.28 -4.78
CA SER A 35 14.77 -16.11 -3.99
C SER A 35 14.77 -16.83 -2.64
N ASP A 36 15.93 -17.15 -2.06
CA ASP A 36 16.05 -17.50 -0.64
C ASP A 36 15.36 -16.46 0.25
N PRO A 37 14.88 -16.82 1.45
CA PRO A 37 14.41 -15.83 2.41
C PRO A 37 15.45 -14.74 2.64
N ARG A 38 15.05 -13.49 2.41
CA ARG A 38 15.94 -12.33 2.57
C ARG A 38 16.47 -12.27 4.00
N GLN A 39 17.76 -11.95 4.12
CA GLN A 39 18.45 -11.79 5.39
C GLN A 39 19.18 -10.45 5.45
N ARG A 40 19.28 -9.89 6.65
CA ARG A 40 20.12 -8.74 6.96
C ARG A 40 21.57 -9.17 7.17
N PRO A 41 22.53 -8.22 7.22
CA PRO A 41 23.93 -8.54 7.54
C PRO A 41 24.12 -9.24 8.90
N ASP A 42 23.17 -9.10 9.83
CA ASP A 42 23.15 -9.81 11.12
C ASP A 42 22.48 -11.19 11.05
N GLN A 43 22.27 -11.73 9.84
CA GLN A 43 21.70 -13.06 9.55
C GLN A 43 20.25 -13.26 10.03
N LYS A 44 19.56 -12.17 10.41
CA LYS A 44 18.13 -12.22 10.72
C LYS A 44 17.30 -12.09 9.45
N GLY A 45 16.20 -12.85 9.38
CA GLY A 45 15.24 -12.74 8.28
C GLY A 45 14.63 -11.33 8.17
N GLU A 46 14.35 -10.90 6.94
CA GLU A 46 13.83 -9.57 6.67
C GLU A 46 12.67 -9.57 5.67
N ILE A 47 11.58 -8.91 6.07
CA ILE A 47 10.56 -8.46 5.13
C ILE A 47 10.87 -7.00 4.81
N SER A 48 11.30 -6.74 3.57
CA SER A 48 11.67 -5.38 3.18
C SER A 48 10.45 -4.45 3.22
N PRO A 49 10.64 -3.14 3.51
CA PRO A 49 9.53 -2.19 3.54
C PRO A 49 8.72 -2.16 2.24
N VAL A 50 9.40 -2.33 1.10
CA VAL A 50 8.78 -2.33 -0.22
C VAL A 50 7.90 -3.57 -0.42
N SER A 51 8.36 -4.75 0.04
CA SER A 51 7.61 -6.01 -0.05
C SER A 51 6.30 -5.96 0.73
N TYR A 52 6.35 -5.43 1.96
CA TYR A 52 5.14 -5.22 2.77
C TYR A 52 4.18 -4.22 2.12
N LYS A 53 4.67 -3.04 1.70
CA LYS A 53 3.85 -2.02 1.02
C LYS A 53 3.21 -2.55 -0.26
N ARG A 54 3.87 -3.47 -0.97
CA ARG A 54 3.30 -4.10 -2.17
C ARG A 54 2.10 -4.97 -1.82
N LYS A 55 2.24 -5.87 -0.83
CA LYS A 55 1.14 -6.74 -0.35
C LYS A 55 -0.06 -5.94 0.16
N LEU A 56 0.19 -4.86 0.91
CA LEU A 56 -0.89 -3.98 1.38
C LEU A 56 -1.60 -3.27 0.22
N ARG A 57 -0.85 -2.79 -0.78
CA ARG A 57 -1.44 -2.19 -1.99
C ARG A 57 -2.29 -3.19 -2.75
N ASP A 58 -1.80 -4.41 -2.96
CA ASP A 58 -2.56 -5.48 -3.62
C ASP A 58 -3.88 -5.77 -2.90
N LEU A 59 -3.85 -5.84 -1.57
CA LEU A 59 -5.03 -6.07 -0.74
C LEU A 59 -6.09 -4.96 -0.90
N VAL A 60 -5.66 -3.70 -0.93
CA VAL A 60 -6.52 -2.52 -1.11
C VAL A 60 -7.02 -2.42 -2.56
N GLU A 61 -6.17 -2.73 -3.54
CA GLU A 61 -6.47 -2.69 -4.97
C GLU A 61 -7.50 -3.74 -5.39
N TRP A 62 -7.53 -4.89 -4.71
CA TRP A 62 -8.53 -5.93 -4.94
C TRP A 62 -9.96 -5.46 -4.64
N LYS A 63 -10.12 -4.33 -3.91
CA LYS A 63 -11.43 -3.73 -3.54
C LYS A 63 -12.39 -4.73 -2.85
N GLY A 64 -11.83 -5.73 -2.15
CA GLY A 64 -12.60 -6.68 -1.34
C GLY A 64 -12.85 -6.20 0.09
N GLU A 65 -13.10 -7.15 1.01
CA GLU A 65 -13.54 -6.89 2.39
C GLU A 65 -12.75 -5.81 3.14
N VAL A 66 -11.41 -5.82 3.02
CA VAL A 66 -10.55 -4.82 3.69
C VAL A 66 -10.78 -3.41 3.15
N TRP A 67 -10.96 -3.28 1.83
CA TRP A 67 -11.31 -1.99 1.23
C TRP A 67 -12.71 -1.56 1.63
N GLU A 68 -13.69 -2.47 1.60
CA GLU A 68 -15.08 -2.18 1.93
C GLU A 68 -15.22 -1.68 3.38
N ALA A 69 -14.57 -2.34 4.34
CA ALA A 69 -14.55 -1.91 5.73
C ALA A 69 -13.95 -0.51 5.88
N LEU A 70 -12.78 -0.27 5.28
CA LEU A 70 -12.11 1.05 5.34
C LEU A 70 -12.90 2.14 4.62
N ALA A 71 -13.50 1.83 3.47
CA ALA A 71 -14.30 2.76 2.71
C ALA A 71 -15.58 3.15 3.45
N GLY A 72 -16.20 2.21 4.17
CA GLY A 72 -17.32 2.50 5.08
C GLY A 72 -16.90 3.45 6.21
N ASP A 73 -15.82 3.11 6.93
CA ASP A 73 -15.35 3.92 8.06
C ASP A 73 -14.91 5.34 7.65
N LEU A 74 -14.32 5.47 6.47
CA LEU A 74 -13.76 6.73 5.95
C LEU A 74 -14.69 7.45 4.96
N ASN A 75 -15.87 6.91 4.67
CA ASN A 75 -16.82 7.40 3.65
C ASN A 75 -16.19 7.62 2.27
N LEU A 76 -15.43 6.64 1.78
CA LEU A 76 -14.74 6.71 0.49
C LEU A 76 -15.62 6.18 -0.65
N ALA A 77 -15.69 6.91 -1.75
CA ALA A 77 -16.36 6.45 -2.96
C ALA A 77 -15.46 5.46 -3.72
N ALA A 78 -15.98 4.27 -4.05
CA ALA A 78 -15.20 3.23 -4.73
C ALA A 78 -14.71 3.60 -6.14
N ALA A 79 -15.47 4.47 -6.84
CA ALA A 79 -15.07 5.04 -8.13
C ALA A 79 -13.88 6.01 -8.02
N ARG A 80 -13.54 6.43 -6.79
CA ARG A 80 -12.43 7.31 -6.46
C ARG A 80 -11.34 6.53 -5.72
N PHE A 81 -10.16 7.13 -5.55
CA PHE A 81 -9.04 6.54 -4.81
C PHE A 81 -8.51 5.24 -5.44
N GLY A 82 -8.34 5.26 -6.76
CA GLY A 82 -7.61 4.24 -7.49
C GLY A 82 -6.11 4.30 -7.20
N ILE A 83 -5.42 3.16 -7.27
CA ILE A 83 -3.95 3.17 -7.18
C ILE A 83 -3.38 3.54 -8.56
N LEU A 84 -2.56 4.60 -8.61
CA LEU A 84 -1.92 5.06 -9.84
C LEU A 84 -0.97 4.02 -10.43
N GLU A 85 -0.25 3.31 -9.54
CA GLU A 85 0.73 2.27 -9.88
C GLU A 85 0.11 0.89 -10.17
N SER A 86 -1.22 0.82 -10.30
CA SER A 86 -1.93 -0.38 -10.71
C SER A 86 -1.42 -0.89 -12.06
N ARG A 87 -1.32 -2.22 -12.20
CA ARG A 87 -0.97 -2.84 -13.49
C ARG A 87 -2.06 -2.58 -14.52
N GLY A 88 -1.68 -2.35 -15.78
CA GLY A 88 -2.62 -2.15 -16.89
C GLY A 88 -3.16 -0.72 -17.03
N ARG A 89 -2.70 0.24 -16.22
CA ARG A 89 -3.06 1.66 -16.36
C ARG A 89 -2.51 2.24 -17.67
N ASP A 90 -3.37 2.91 -18.43
CA ASP A 90 -2.96 3.62 -19.63
C ASP A 90 -2.38 5.00 -19.28
N ARG A 91 -1.06 5.13 -19.41
CA ARG A 91 -0.35 6.40 -19.17
C ARG A 91 -0.82 7.53 -20.08
N ARG A 92 -1.32 7.24 -21.29
CA ARG A 92 -1.86 8.26 -22.20
C ARG A 92 -3.18 8.80 -21.68
N THR A 93 -4.03 7.93 -21.15
CA THR A 93 -5.28 8.34 -20.51
C THR A 93 -5.01 9.17 -19.26
N ILE A 94 -4.07 8.75 -18.41
CA ILE A 94 -3.67 9.52 -17.22
C ILE A 94 -3.10 10.89 -17.61
N ALA A 95 -2.24 10.97 -18.63
CA ALA A 95 -1.69 12.23 -19.09
C ALA A 95 -2.78 13.20 -19.59
N LYS A 96 -3.85 12.69 -20.22
CA LYS A 96 -5.02 13.50 -20.61
C LYS A 96 -5.80 13.99 -19.39
N GLN A 97 -6.01 13.14 -18.39
CA GLN A 97 -6.71 13.49 -17.14
C GLN A 97 -6.00 14.59 -16.33
N LEU A 98 -4.70 14.77 -16.55
CA LEU A 98 -3.89 15.82 -15.94
C LEU A 98 -3.95 17.17 -16.68
N THR A 99 -4.61 17.23 -17.84
CA THR A 99 -4.82 18.51 -18.55
C THR A 99 -5.85 19.38 -17.82
N GLY A 100 -5.78 20.70 -18.00
CA GLY A 100 -6.65 21.63 -17.29
C GLY A 100 -6.30 21.72 -15.79
N ASP A 101 -7.30 21.59 -14.92
CA ASP A 101 -7.15 21.67 -13.45
C ASP A 101 -6.86 20.30 -12.78
N GLY A 102 -6.79 19.24 -13.60
CA GLY A 102 -6.55 17.87 -13.17
C GLY A 102 -7.68 17.26 -12.34
N HIS A 103 -8.91 17.77 -12.42
CA HIS A 103 -10.05 17.28 -11.65
C HIS A 103 -10.32 15.80 -11.92
N GLU A 104 -10.33 15.38 -13.18
CA GLU A 104 -10.53 13.97 -13.56
C GLU A 104 -9.47 13.05 -12.96
N PHE A 105 -8.22 13.51 -12.89
CA PHE A 105 -7.14 12.77 -12.24
C PHE A 105 -7.38 12.63 -10.74
N LYS A 106 -7.66 13.74 -10.04
CA LYS A 106 -7.90 13.76 -8.58
C LYS A 106 -9.13 12.97 -8.15
N ASP A 107 -10.13 12.88 -9.04
CA ASP A 107 -11.31 12.06 -8.76
C ASP A 107 -11.01 10.57 -8.93
N ALA A 108 -10.20 10.20 -9.92
CA ALA A 108 -9.89 8.80 -10.18
C ALA A 108 -8.86 8.20 -9.20
N TYR A 109 -7.90 8.99 -8.71
CA TYR A 109 -6.73 8.55 -7.93
C TYR A 109 -6.54 9.37 -6.66
#